data_AF-A0A554L6G3-F1
#
_entry.id   AF-A0A554L6G3-F1
#
_cell.length_a   1.000
_cell.length_b   1.000
_cell.length_c   1.000
_cell.angle_alpha   90.00
_cell.angle_beta   90.00
_cell.angle_gamma   90.00
#
_symmetry.space_group_name_H-M   'P 1'
#
loop_
_entity.id
_entity.type
_entity.pdbx_description
1 polymer ?
#
loop_
_entity_poly.entity_id
_entity_poly.type
_entity_poly.pdbx_seq_one_letter_code
_entity_poly.pdbx_strand_id
1 'polypeptide(L)'
;YTSSALKGMLNESGFEVTKIVEQGGFVEFWLQLLNTFLVKRIYDMVKRMDVLSIILLLPMVLFSVPVIVTNNLLIIAFGFIVKIFPKYPNYFPLQYIVVAKTKN
;
A
#
# COMPACT_ATOMS: atom_id res chain seq x y z
N TYR A 1 -1.01 -9.83 2.34
CA TYR A 1 -1.30 -10.41 3.67
C TYR A 1 -0.51 -9.64 4.71
N THR A 2 -1.07 -9.36 5.88
CA THR A 2 -0.33 -8.65 6.95
C THR A 2 0.77 -9.56 7.50
N SER A 3 1.84 -8.96 8.04
CA SER A 3 2.92 -9.67 8.74
C SER A 3 2.39 -10.68 9.77
N SER A 4 1.39 -10.26 10.55
CA SER A 4 0.73 -11.09 11.56
C SER A 4 -0.05 -12.27 10.94
N ALA A 5 -0.79 -12.03 9.86
CA ALA A 5 -1.54 -13.10 9.17
C ALA A 5 -0.58 -14.13 8.54
N LEU A 6 0.50 -13.66 7.92
CA LEU A 6 1.53 -14.53 7.35
C LEU A 6 2.28 -15.30 8.43
N LYS A 7 2.59 -14.68 9.57
CA LYS A 7 3.18 -15.38 10.71
C LYS A 7 2.27 -16.49 11.23
N GLY A 8 0.96 -16.25 11.32
CA GLY A 8 -0.02 -17.27 11.68
C GLY A 8 -0.03 -18.45 10.69
N MET A 9 -0.20 -18.17 9.41
CA MET A 9 -0.27 -19.21 8.36
C MET A 9 1.02 -20.05 8.27
N LEU A 10 2.18 -19.42 8.45
CA LEU A 10 3.48 -20.10 8.40
C LEU A 10 3.72 -20.98 9.63
N ASN A 11 3.36 -20.50 10.81
CA ASN A 11 3.41 -21.28 12.04
C ASN A 11 2.48 -22.52 11.98
N GLU A 12 1.25 -22.35 11.46
CA GLU A 12 0.31 -23.46 11.24
C GLU A 12 0.85 -24.50 10.26
N SER A 13 1.71 -24.07 9.32
CA SER A 13 2.36 -24.94 8.33
C SER A 13 3.67 -25.58 8.83
N GLY A 14 4.03 -25.41 10.10
CA GLY A 14 5.25 -25.97 10.69
C GLY A 14 6.53 -25.20 10.38
N PHE A 15 6.42 -23.94 9.93
CA PHE A 15 7.55 -23.04 9.73
C PHE A 15 7.64 -22.04 10.88
N GLU A 16 8.84 -21.82 11.41
CA GLU A 16 9.10 -20.76 12.38
C GLU A 16 9.52 -19.48 11.66
N VAL A 17 8.76 -18.39 11.86
CA VAL A 17 9.10 -17.10 11.24
C VAL A 17 10.22 -16.40 12.03
N THR A 18 11.41 -16.39 11.44
CA THR A 18 12.63 -15.85 12.06
C THR A 18 12.75 -14.33 11.90
N LYS A 19 12.31 -13.80 10.75
CA LYS A 19 12.37 -12.35 10.48
C LYS A 19 11.31 -11.95 9.47
N ILE A 20 10.67 -10.82 9.73
CA ILE A 20 9.77 -10.17 8.80
C ILE A 20 10.38 -8.81 8.43
N VAL A 21 10.57 -8.56 7.13
CA VAL A 21 11.12 -7.30 6.62
C VAL A 21 10.07 -6.63 5.75
N GLU A 22 9.81 -5.37 6.07
CA GLU A 22 8.69 -4.60 5.55
C GLU A 22 9.20 -3.34 4.86
N GLN A 23 8.50 -2.94 3.80
CA GLN A 23 8.90 -1.83 2.93
C GLN A 23 8.25 -0.49 3.30
N GLY A 24 7.29 -0.48 4.23
CA GLY A 24 6.56 0.74 4.60
C GLY A 24 5.49 0.48 5.64
N GLY A 25 4.67 1.52 5.88
CA GLY A 25 3.50 1.44 6.74
C GLY A 25 2.22 1.04 6.01
N PHE A 26 1.27 0.41 6.72
CA PHE A 26 -0.08 0.13 6.24
C PHE A 26 -0.77 1.39 5.68
N VAL A 27 -0.72 2.51 6.42
CA VAL A 27 -1.32 3.77 5.97
C VAL A 27 -0.66 4.29 4.70
N GLU A 28 0.67 4.24 4.62
CA GLU A 28 1.42 4.63 3.44
C GLU A 28 1.06 3.76 2.23
N PHE A 29 0.99 2.44 2.41
CA PHE A 29 0.55 1.50 1.39
C PHE A 29 -0.85 1.84 0.86
N TRP A 30 -1.82 2.12 1.74
CA TRP A 30 -3.18 2.46 1.33
C TRP A 30 -3.25 3.79 0.57
N LEU A 31 -2.52 4.81 1.02
CA LEU A 31 -2.46 6.11 0.34
C LEU A 31 -1.79 5.98 -1.03
N GLN A 32 -0.73 5.18 -1.15
CA GLN A 32 -0.07 4.89 -2.43
C GLN A 32 -0.95 4.05 -3.38
N LEU A 33 -1.72 3.11 -2.83
CA LEU A 33 -2.67 2.31 -3.60
C LEU A 33 -3.77 3.20 -4.18
N LEU A 34 -4.28 4.16 -3.39
CA LEU A 34 -5.27 5.13 -3.86
C LEU A 34 -4.70 6.01 -5.00
N ASN A 35 -3.46 6.50 -4.85
CA ASN A 35 -2.78 7.25 -5.92
C ASN A 35 -2.69 6.41 -7.21
N THR A 36 -2.24 5.16 -7.09
CA THR A 36 -2.10 4.24 -8.22
C THR A 36 -3.45 3.95 -8.89
N PHE A 37 -4.50 3.77 -8.10
CA PHE A 37 -5.86 3.55 -8.60
C PHE A 37 -6.35 4.74 -9.44
N LEU A 38 -6.18 5.97 -8.94
CA LEU A 38 -6.60 7.19 -9.65
C LEU A 38 -5.85 7.35 -10.98
N VAL A 39 -4.52 7.16 -10.97
CA VAL A 39 -3.69 7.24 -12.19
C VAL A 39 -4.09 6.15 -13.19
N LYS A 40 -4.30 4.91 -12.72
CA LYS A 40 -4.73 3.81 -13.58
C LYS A 40 -6.11 4.08 -14.19
N ARG A 41 -7.02 4.65 -13.41
CA ARG A 41 -8.36 5.00 -13.90
C ARG A 41 -8.29 6.07 -15.00
N ILE A 42 -7.47 7.10 -14.82
CA ILE A 42 -7.21 8.11 -15.86
C ILE A 42 -6.62 7.45 -17.10
N TYR A 43 -5.62 6.58 -16.95
CA TYR A 43 -5.02 5.85 -18.07
C TYR A 43 -6.04 5.00 -18.84
N ASP A 44 -6.90 4.27 -18.14
CA ASP A 44 -7.94 3.44 -18.76
C ASP A 44 -8.96 4.28 -19.55
N MET A 45 -9.31 5.47 -19.04
CA MET A 45 -10.20 6.42 -19.73
C MET A 45 -9.55 7.01 -20.98
N VAL A 46 -8.27 7.38 -20.90
CA VAL A 46 -7.47 7.83 -22.05
C VAL A 46 -7.37 6.72 -23.10
N LYS A 47 -7.23 5.46 -22.68
CA LYS A 47 -7.09 4.32 -23.60
C LYS A 47 -8.39 3.95 -24.32
N ARG A 48 -9.55 4.03 -23.66
CA ARG A 48 -10.85 3.67 -24.27
C ARG A 48 -11.38 4.72 -25.25
N MET A 49 -11.13 6.00 -24.98
CA MET A 49 -11.56 7.14 -25.82
C MET A 49 -13.06 7.16 -26.20
N ASP A 50 -13.93 6.51 -25.43
CA ASP A 50 -15.38 6.61 -25.61
C ASP A 50 -15.92 7.96 -25.11
N VAL A 51 -17.09 8.37 -25.62
CA VAL A 51 -17.69 9.70 -25.34
C VAL A 51 -17.82 9.96 -23.84
N LEU A 52 -18.22 8.95 -23.05
CA LEU A 52 -18.31 9.06 -21.59
C LEU A 52 -16.94 9.25 -20.95
N SER A 53 -15.93 8.48 -21.37
CA SER A 53 -14.56 8.66 -20.88
C SER A 53 -14.02 10.06 -21.15
N ILE A 54 -14.30 10.65 -22.32
CA ILE A 54 -13.87 12.02 -22.67
C ILE A 54 -14.55 13.05 -21.75
N ILE A 55 -15.86 12.95 -21.55
CA ILE A 55 -16.62 13.87 -20.69
C ILE A 55 -16.15 13.77 -19.23
N LEU A 56 -15.87 12.56 -18.76
CA LEU A 56 -15.49 12.31 -17.37
C LEU A 56 -13.99 12.52 -17.11
N LEU A 57 -13.14 12.60 -18.14
CA LEU A 57 -11.69 12.71 -17.99
C LEU A 57 -11.30 14.00 -17.26
N LEU A 58 -11.85 15.13 -17.69
CA LEU A 58 -11.50 16.43 -17.12
C LEU A 58 -11.91 16.53 -15.63
N PRO A 59 -13.15 16.19 -15.22
CA PRO A 59 -13.51 16.08 -13.80
C PRO A 59 -12.61 15.11 -13.03
N MET A 60 -12.29 13.95 -13.61
CA MET A 60 -11.47 12.93 -12.96
C MET A 60 -10.05 13.44 -12.69
N VAL A 61 -9.42 14.12 -13.66
CA VAL A 61 -8.08 14.70 -13.50
C VAL A 61 -8.11 15.82 -12.45
N LEU A 62 -9.09 16.72 -12.55
CA LEU A 62 -9.25 17.84 -11.60
C LEU A 62 -9.48 17.37 -10.16
N PHE A 63 -10.19 16.26 -9.97
CA PHE A 63 -10.39 15.64 -8.67
C PHE A 63 -9.14 14.88 -8.20
N SER A 64 -8.48 14.14 -9.10
CA SER A 64 -7.36 13.25 -8.74
C SER A 64 -6.13 14.03 -8.30
N VAL A 65 -5.83 15.18 -8.93
CA VAL A 65 -4.62 15.95 -8.62
C VAL A 65 -4.60 16.43 -7.15
N PRO A 66 -5.64 17.12 -6.62
CA PRO A 66 -5.70 17.50 -5.20
C PRO A 66 -5.62 16.30 -4.25
N VAL A 67 -6.29 15.19 -4.59
CA VAL A 67 -6.27 13.97 -3.76
C VAL A 67 -4.87 13.38 -3.70
N ILE A 68 -4.17 13.25 -4.84
CA ILE A 68 -2.80 12.74 -4.89
C ILE A 68 -1.85 13.63 -4.10
N VAL A 69 -1.95 14.95 -4.23
CA VAL A 69 -1.15 15.90 -3.45
C VAL A 69 -1.41 15.72 -1.96
N THR A 70 -2.68 15.65 -1.56
CA THR A 70 -3.08 15.46 -0.15
C THR A 70 -2.54 14.13 0.40
N ASN A 71 -2.68 13.04 -0.35
CA ASN A 71 -2.16 11.73 0.04
C ASN A 71 -0.63 11.76 0.23
N ASN A 72 0.11 12.40 -0.67
CA ASN A 72 1.56 12.52 -0.54
C ASN A 72 1.97 13.35 0.68
N LEU A 73 1.27 14.44 0.98
CA LEU A 73 1.49 15.23 2.21
C LEU A 73 1.21 14.39 3.47
N LEU A 74 0.13 13.61 3.46
CA LEU A 74 -0.19 12.69 4.56
C LEU A 74 0.88 11.61 4.73
N ILE A 75 1.40 11.03 3.64
CA ILE A 75 2.48 10.04 3.71
C ILE A 75 3.73 10.64 4.38
N ILE A 76 4.12 11.86 3.98
CA ILE A 76 5.26 12.56 4.59
C ILE A 76 5.01 12.80 6.09
N ALA A 77 3.83 13.32 6.44
CA ALA A 77 3.45 13.59 7.83
C ALA A 77 3.46 12.30 8.67
N PHE A 78 2.88 11.20 8.16
CA PHE A 78 2.92 9.89 8.82
C PHE A 78 4.35 9.37 8.96
N GLY A 79 5.20 9.56 7.96
CA GLY A 79 6.62 9.21 8.04
C GLY A 79 7.36 9.91 9.19
N PHE A 80 7.02 11.17 9.47
CA PHE A 80 7.54 11.88 10.65
C PHE A 80 6.95 11.38 11.96
N ILE A 81 5.64 11.10 12.01
CA ILE A 81 4.96 10.63 13.22
C ILE A 81 5.49 9.26 13.66
N VAL A 82 5.69 8.32 12.72
CA VAL A 82 6.20 6.97 13.01
C VAL A 82 7.64 7.02 13.56
N LYS A 83 8.46 7.98 13.13
CA LYS A 83 9.80 8.20 13.69
C LYS A 83 9.75 8.66 15.16
N ILE A 84 8.75 9.43 15.54
CA ILE A 84 8.60 9.98 16.90
C ILE A 84 7.87 8.98 17.82
N PHE A 85 6.90 8.24 17.29
CA PHE A 85 6.09 7.26 18.00
C PHE A 85 6.17 5.88 17.32
N PRO A 86 7.20 5.07 17.60
CA PRO A 86 7.44 3.79 16.94
C PRO A 86 6.43 2.68 17.29
N LYS A 87 5.35 2.99 18.03
CA LYS A 87 4.38 2.01 18.54
C LYS A 87 3.25 1.65 17.58
N TYR A 88 3.16 2.25 16.38
CA TYR A 88 2.18 1.80 15.40
C TYR A 88 2.69 0.53 14.69
N PRO A 89 2.05 -0.64 14.88
CA PRO A 89 2.44 -1.86 14.18
C PRO A 89 2.14 -1.67 12.69
N ASN A 90 3.18 -1.36 11.91
CA ASN A 90 3.04 -0.86 10.54
C ASN A 90 3.81 -1.77 9.61
N TYR A 91 3.15 -2.86 9.22
CA TYR A 91 3.84 -4.03 8.68
C TYR A 91 3.44 -4.35 7.23
N PHE A 92 3.52 -3.34 6.34
CA PHE A 92 3.00 -3.45 4.97
C PHE A 92 3.59 -2.43 3.97
N PRO A 93 3.94 -2.81 2.73
CA PRO A 93 3.93 -4.16 2.17
C PRO A 93 5.15 -4.98 2.65
N LEU A 94 4.99 -6.30 2.66
CA LEU A 94 6.06 -7.22 3.04
C LEU A 94 7.05 -7.36 1.90
N GLN A 95 8.33 -7.12 2.19
CA GLN A 95 9.40 -7.23 1.19
C GLN A 95 9.83 -8.69 1.04
N TYR A 96 10.11 -9.36 2.15
CA TYR A 96 10.37 -10.80 2.21
C TYR A 96 10.20 -11.31 3.65
N ILE A 97 9.95 -12.62 3.77
CA ILE A 97 9.78 -13.31 5.05
C ILE A 97 10.86 -14.37 5.11
N VAL A 98 11.66 -14.35 6.18
CA VAL A 98 12.64 -15.40 6.46
C VAL A 98 11.97 -16.40 7.38
N VAL A 99 11.85 -17.64 6.92
CA VAL A 99 11.27 -18.74 7.66
C VAL A 99 12.30 -19.85 7.84
N ALA A 100 12.38 -20.42 9.03
CA ALA A 100 13.12 -21.64 9.30
C ALA A 100 12.14 -22.81 9.27
N LYS A 101 12.46 -23.86 8.51
CA LYS A 101 11.68 -25.10 8.57
C LYS A 101 12.09 -25.84 9.83
N THR A 102 11.16 -26.01 10.76
CA THR A 102 11.39 -26.84 11.93
C THR A 102 11.55 -28.29 11.43
N LYS A 103 12.77 -28.83 11.55
CA LYS A 103 13.03 -30.25 11.30
C LYS A 103 12.47 -31.02 12.50
N ASN A 104 11.20 -31.42 12.41
CA ASN A 104 10.70 -32.57 13.14
C ASN A 104 10.80 -33.79 12.21
#